data_AF-A0A960X3T8-F1
#
_entry.id   AF-A0A960X3T8-F1
#
_cell.length_a   1.000
_cell.length_b   1.000
_cell.length_c   1.000
_cell.angle_alpha   90.00
_cell.angle_beta   90.00
_cell.angle_gamma   90.00
#
_symmetry.space_group_name_H-M   'P 1'
#
loop_
_entity.id
_entity.type
_entity.pdbx_description
1 polymer ?
#
loop_
_entity_poly.entity_id
_entity_poly.type
_entity_poly.pdbx_seq_one_letter_code
_entity_poly.pdbx_strand_id
1 'polypeptide(L)'
;MELRGKAFYNFLKSKWLDDHGIAIEPWQIEDKRKLSNEQLFAKLEALDIQIDQEAFKLYAAKCDAPEELTDCLTDETHDELRYGQVYLIVFELWRRFCAKKQTLSIFCDELDHLIDLYDSNDIANLESIVDQLLELGKILDAQIDEGVPAEEVYDYVTSFIAHDLESFLYDFILDQINRDQAMSASEILDAFYPYVEDKRWLDLLLARILFETDVEESKIMIDRLFEALQEEPDVDLGLEMLRMLIIFDDKSAFQSLLDKVSSWIQSEEDFQHLLAIVRDYFCALDLEKEEKVLSDMLEKREGQPLDAKFFPTDIALQNLKSLVSTQLQP
;
A
#
# COMPACT_ATOMS: atom_id res chain seq x y z
N MET A 1 2.43 3.52 13.74
CA MET A 1 1.35 2.54 13.93
C MET A 1 1.81 1.41 14.85
N GLU A 2 1.03 1.06 15.87
CA GLU A 2 1.30 -0.10 16.73
C GLU A 2 0.44 -1.28 16.24
N LEU A 3 1.07 -2.29 15.62
CA LEU A 3 0.36 -3.43 15.03
C LEU A 3 -0.26 -4.32 16.11
N ARG A 4 -1.47 -4.81 15.86
CA ARG A 4 -2.25 -5.64 16.78
C ARG A 4 -2.42 -7.05 16.26
N GLY A 5 -2.50 -8.00 17.21
CA GLY A 5 -2.87 -9.38 16.94
C GLY A 5 -2.03 -10.02 15.83
N LYS A 6 -2.71 -10.60 14.83
CA LYS A 6 -2.09 -11.36 13.74
C LYS A 6 -1.26 -10.48 12.79
N ALA A 7 -1.62 -9.21 12.63
CA ALA A 7 -0.94 -8.25 11.76
C ALA A 7 0.54 -8.11 12.09
N PHE A 8 0.87 -8.05 13.38
CA PHE A 8 2.25 -8.00 13.84
C PHE A 8 3.09 -9.19 13.33
N TYR A 9 2.53 -10.40 13.36
CA TYR A 9 3.22 -11.60 12.90
C TYR A 9 3.30 -11.68 11.37
N ASN A 10 2.28 -11.18 10.66
CA ASN A 10 2.33 -11.05 9.20
C ASN A 10 3.43 -10.06 8.79
N PHE A 11 3.53 -8.93 9.48
CA PHE A 11 4.61 -7.96 9.29
C PHE A 11 5.99 -8.56 9.56
N LEU A 12 6.17 -9.28 10.68
CA LEU A 12 7.44 -9.97 10.96
C LEU A 12 7.82 -10.97 9.85
N LYS A 13 6.84 -11.71 9.33
CA LYS A 13 7.04 -12.66 8.23
C LYS A 13 7.45 -11.93 6.94
N SER A 14 6.76 -10.86 6.57
CA SER A 14 7.10 -10.03 5.40
C SER A 14 8.54 -9.50 5.52
N LYS A 15 8.88 -8.89 6.66
CA LYS A 15 10.24 -8.39 6.91
C LYS A 15 11.32 -9.47 6.89
N TRP A 16 11.02 -10.68 7.37
CA TRP A 16 11.96 -11.80 7.30
C TRP A 16 12.20 -12.29 5.88
N LEU A 17 11.18 -12.25 5.01
CA LEU A 17 11.31 -12.61 3.61
C LEU A 17 12.22 -11.62 2.86
N ASP A 18 12.11 -10.33 3.19
CA ASP A 18 12.97 -9.28 2.64
C ASP A 18 14.41 -9.37 3.19
N ASP A 19 14.55 -9.54 4.51
CA ASP A 19 15.84 -9.63 5.20
C ASP A 19 15.87 -10.79 6.21
N HIS A 20 16.60 -11.85 5.84
CA HIS A 20 16.76 -13.04 6.67
C HIS A 20 17.69 -12.81 7.90
N GLY A 21 18.26 -11.61 8.05
CA GLY A 21 19.09 -11.21 9.18
C GLY A 21 18.31 -10.83 10.45
N ILE A 22 16.98 -10.68 10.35
CA ILE A 22 16.14 -10.29 11.48
C ILE A 22 16.00 -11.45 12.48
N ALA A 23 16.23 -11.16 13.77
CA ALA A 23 16.10 -12.12 14.85
C ALA A 23 14.62 -12.46 15.09
N ILE A 24 14.17 -13.57 14.52
CA ILE A 24 12.78 -14.06 14.60
C ILE A 24 12.79 -15.53 15.00
N GLU A 25 11.88 -15.88 15.92
CA GLU A 25 11.68 -17.25 16.34
C GLU A 25 10.88 -18.04 15.29
N PRO A 26 11.19 -19.33 15.02
CA PRO A 26 10.54 -20.09 13.95
C PRO A 26 9.01 -20.16 14.06
N TRP A 27 8.47 -20.14 15.27
CA TRP A 27 7.03 -20.20 15.51
C TRP A 27 6.30 -18.92 15.08
N GLN A 28 6.98 -17.77 15.02
CA GLN A 28 6.38 -16.48 14.64
C GLN A 28 6.05 -16.41 13.14
N ILE A 29 6.83 -17.09 12.32
CA ILE A 29 6.73 -17.06 10.84
C ILE A 29 6.23 -18.37 10.23
N GLU A 30 6.11 -19.43 11.03
CA GLU A 30 5.58 -20.70 10.55
C GLU A 30 4.16 -20.53 9.99
N ASP A 31 3.94 -21.03 8.78
CA ASP A 31 2.64 -21.03 8.12
C ASP A 31 1.69 -22.04 8.76
N LYS A 32 0.85 -21.57 9.69
CA LYS A 32 -0.13 -22.42 10.38
C LYS A 32 -1.26 -22.89 9.46
N ARG A 33 -1.48 -22.24 8.30
CA ARG A 33 -2.48 -22.66 7.31
C ARG A 33 -2.16 -24.06 6.76
N LYS A 34 -0.87 -24.45 6.76
CA LYS A 34 -0.39 -25.77 6.29
C LYS A 34 -0.44 -26.88 7.32
N LEU A 35 -0.66 -26.58 8.60
CA LEU A 35 -0.70 -27.58 9.67
C LEU A 35 -2.06 -28.30 9.70
N SER A 36 -2.08 -29.58 10.03
CA SER A 36 -3.33 -30.31 10.28
C SER A 36 -3.94 -29.91 11.63
N ASN A 37 -5.22 -30.22 11.84
CA ASN A 37 -5.88 -29.93 13.12
C ASN A 37 -5.19 -30.68 14.28
N GLU A 38 -4.78 -31.93 14.06
CA GLU A 38 -4.05 -32.73 15.05
C GLU A 38 -2.72 -32.08 15.43
N GLN A 39 -2.01 -31.51 14.45
CA GLN A 39 -0.75 -30.80 14.70
C GLN A 39 -0.97 -29.52 15.53
N LEU A 40 -2.03 -28.77 15.25
CA LEU A 40 -2.38 -27.56 15.99
C LEU A 40 -2.76 -27.90 17.45
N PHE A 41 -3.60 -28.90 17.68
CA PHE A 41 -3.95 -29.34 19.04
C PHE A 41 -2.75 -29.93 19.80
N ALA A 42 -1.87 -30.70 19.14
CA ALA A 42 -0.65 -31.21 19.75
C ALA A 42 0.32 -30.08 20.17
N LYS A 43 0.37 -28.99 19.40
CA LYS A 43 1.13 -27.79 19.76
C LYS A 43 0.52 -27.07 20.98
N LEU A 44 -0.81 -26.99 21.09
CA LEU A 44 -1.47 -26.48 22.31
C LEU A 44 -1.18 -27.35 23.53
N GLU A 45 -1.22 -28.67 23.37
CA GLU A 45 -0.89 -29.62 24.44
C GLU A 45 0.56 -29.44 24.93
N ALA A 46 1.50 -29.21 24.01
CA ALA A 46 2.90 -28.90 24.35
C ALA A 46 3.06 -27.56 25.11
N LEU A 47 2.07 -26.68 25.04
CA LEU A 47 1.97 -25.40 25.78
C LEU A 47 1.12 -25.53 27.06
N ASP A 48 0.85 -26.76 27.51
CA ASP A 48 0.05 -27.10 28.68
C ASP A 48 -1.44 -26.71 28.54
N ILE A 49 -1.95 -26.62 27.31
CA ILE A 49 -3.36 -26.36 27.02
C ILE A 49 -4.00 -27.64 26.48
N GLN A 50 -4.67 -28.38 27.35
CA GLN A 50 -5.35 -29.62 27.01
C GLN A 50 -6.79 -29.35 26.57
N ILE A 51 -6.96 -29.19 25.27
CA ILE A 51 -8.26 -28.95 24.65
C ILE A 51 -8.40 -29.79 23.39
N ASP A 52 -9.55 -30.45 23.24
CA ASP A 52 -9.90 -31.14 22.00
C ASP A 52 -10.79 -30.25 21.12
N GLN A 53 -11.13 -30.73 19.92
CA GLN A 53 -11.95 -29.96 18.98
C GLN A 53 -13.35 -29.60 19.53
N GLU A 54 -13.97 -30.48 20.30
CA GLU A 54 -15.33 -30.26 20.79
C GLU A 54 -15.33 -29.28 21.97
N ALA A 55 -14.35 -29.40 22.85
CA ALA A 55 -14.06 -28.40 23.86
C ALA A 55 -13.75 -27.03 23.23
N PHE A 56 -12.89 -26.98 22.20
CA PHE A 56 -12.57 -25.73 21.49
C PHE A 56 -13.82 -25.02 20.99
N LYS A 57 -14.71 -25.72 20.29
CA LYS A 57 -15.98 -25.13 19.81
C LYS A 57 -16.86 -24.66 20.97
N LEU A 58 -16.89 -25.38 22.09
CA LEU A 58 -17.67 -25.00 23.27
C LEU A 58 -17.17 -23.71 23.92
N TYR A 59 -15.84 -23.53 24.00
CA TYR A 59 -15.25 -22.29 24.50
C TYR A 59 -15.43 -21.15 23.49
N ALA A 60 -15.15 -21.39 22.20
CA ALA A 60 -15.34 -20.39 21.14
C ALA A 60 -16.80 -19.93 20.98
N ALA A 61 -17.77 -20.75 21.39
CA ALA A 61 -19.17 -20.33 21.44
C ALA A 61 -19.42 -19.19 22.45
N LYS A 62 -18.59 -19.07 23.49
CA LYS A 62 -18.71 -18.08 24.58
C LYS A 62 -17.84 -16.83 24.37
N CYS A 63 -16.93 -16.86 23.41
CA CYS A 63 -16.07 -15.75 23.04
C CYS A 63 -16.57 -15.14 21.72
N ASP A 64 -16.26 -13.87 21.49
CA ASP A 64 -16.58 -13.18 20.24
C ASP A 64 -15.37 -13.09 19.30
N ALA A 65 -14.15 -13.27 19.84
CA ALA A 65 -12.92 -13.20 19.07
C ALA A 65 -11.84 -14.23 19.49
N PRO A 66 -10.89 -14.58 18.58
CA PRO A 66 -9.77 -15.45 18.93
C PRO A 66 -8.85 -14.86 20.01
N GLU A 67 -8.75 -13.54 20.10
CA GLU A 67 -8.05 -12.83 21.18
C GLU A 67 -8.66 -13.20 22.54
N GLU A 68 -9.98 -13.04 22.70
CA GLU A 68 -10.68 -13.35 23.95
C GLU A 68 -10.57 -14.84 24.33
N LEU A 69 -10.62 -15.74 23.34
CA LEU A 69 -10.43 -17.16 23.60
C LEU A 69 -8.99 -17.45 24.05
N THR A 70 -8.00 -16.74 23.52
CA THR A 70 -6.62 -16.86 23.96
C THR A 70 -6.48 -16.38 25.41
N ASP A 71 -7.10 -15.26 25.76
CA ASP A 71 -7.17 -14.76 27.14
C ASP A 71 -7.83 -15.77 28.08
N CYS A 72 -8.87 -16.49 27.62
CA CYS A 72 -9.51 -17.53 28.44
C CYS A 72 -8.63 -18.77 28.66
N LEU A 73 -7.70 -19.05 27.74
CA LEU A 73 -6.86 -20.26 27.74
C LEU A 73 -5.48 -20.03 28.37
N THR A 74 -5.08 -18.77 28.55
CA THR A 74 -3.79 -18.39 29.10
C THR A 74 -3.98 -17.72 30.46
N ASP A 75 -3.12 -18.03 31.42
CA ASP A 75 -3.16 -17.38 32.73
C ASP A 75 -2.65 -15.94 32.64
N GLU A 76 -3.06 -15.05 33.55
CA GLU A 76 -2.57 -13.65 33.68
C GLU A 76 -1.05 -13.52 33.93
N THR A 77 -0.31 -14.63 34.00
CA THR A 77 1.15 -14.60 34.02
C THR A 77 1.64 -13.99 32.70
N HIS A 78 2.30 -12.83 32.77
CA HIS A 78 2.70 -11.97 31.65
C HIS A 78 3.82 -12.59 30.77
N ASP A 79 3.74 -13.87 30.42
CA ASP A 79 4.61 -14.50 29.44
C ASP A 79 4.09 -14.20 28.03
N GLU A 80 4.51 -13.05 27.51
CA GLU A 80 4.15 -12.57 26.16
C GLU A 80 4.53 -13.57 25.06
N LEU A 81 5.62 -14.33 25.24
CA LEU A 81 6.06 -15.33 24.26
C LEU A 81 5.09 -16.52 24.23
N ARG A 82 4.72 -17.04 25.41
CA ARG A 82 3.72 -18.10 25.51
C ARG A 82 2.38 -17.63 24.98
N TYR A 83 1.94 -16.43 25.34
CA TYR A 83 0.69 -15.84 24.84
C TYR A 83 0.68 -15.79 23.31
N GLY A 84 1.74 -15.27 22.69
CA GLY A 84 1.86 -15.19 21.23
C GLY A 84 1.79 -16.54 20.53
N GLN A 85 2.44 -17.56 21.08
CA GLN A 85 2.39 -18.92 20.53
C GLN A 85 0.98 -19.52 20.59
N VAL A 86 0.31 -19.38 21.73
CA VAL A 86 -1.07 -19.86 21.91
C VAL A 86 -2.02 -19.10 20.98
N TYR A 87 -1.91 -17.77 20.95
CA TYR A 87 -2.72 -16.89 20.11
C TYR A 87 -2.69 -17.33 18.65
N LEU A 88 -1.51 -17.54 18.07
CA LEU A 88 -1.40 -17.91 16.66
C LEU A 88 -2.03 -19.27 16.34
N ILE A 89 -2.03 -20.20 17.30
CA ILE A 89 -2.68 -21.50 17.13
C ILE A 89 -4.20 -21.36 17.28
N VAL A 90 -4.65 -20.64 18.31
CA VAL A 90 -6.07 -20.35 18.56
C VAL A 90 -6.68 -19.61 17.38
N PHE A 91 -5.99 -18.61 16.83
CA PHE A 91 -6.38 -17.85 15.66
C PHE A 91 -6.65 -18.76 14.45
N GLU A 92 -5.72 -19.68 14.16
CA GLU A 92 -5.88 -20.62 13.05
C GLU A 92 -7.03 -21.62 13.29
N LEU A 93 -7.18 -22.12 14.52
CA LEU A 93 -8.29 -23.00 14.88
C LEU A 93 -9.64 -22.26 14.81
N TRP A 94 -9.69 -20.99 15.21
CA TRP A 94 -10.85 -20.12 15.11
C TRP A 94 -11.27 -19.96 13.66
N ARG A 95 -10.32 -19.62 12.79
CA ARG A 95 -10.53 -19.51 11.34
C ARG A 95 -11.18 -20.76 10.74
N ARG A 96 -10.76 -21.95 11.19
CA ARG A 96 -11.28 -23.24 10.70
C ARG A 96 -12.64 -23.63 11.27
N PHE A 97 -12.85 -23.44 12.56
CA PHE A 97 -14.02 -23.98 13.26
C PHE A 97 -15.12 -22.95 13.52
N CYS A 98 -14.80 -21.67 13.43
CA CYS A 98 -15.68 -20.55 13.72
C CYS A 98 -15.88 -19.65 12.48
N ALA A 99 -15.87 -20.22 11.28
CA ALA A 99 -16.02 -19.48 10.01
C ALA A 99 -17.28 -18.59 9.92
N LYS A 100 -18.29 -18.79 10.77
CA LYS A 100 -19.49 -17.94 10.86
C LYS A 100 -19.34 -16.73 11.80
N LYS A 101 -18.25 -16.68 12.57
CA LYS A 101 -17.87 -15.58 13.48
C LYS A 101 -16.63 -14.90 12.91
N GLN A 102 -16.80 -14.20 11.78
CA GLN A 102 -15.73 -13.41 11.20
C GLN A 102 -15.48 -12.20 12.10
N THR A 103 -14.24 -12.06 12.57
CA THR A 103 -13.79 -10.90 13.34
C THR A 103 -12.93 -9.99 12.48
N LEU A 104 -12.69 -8.77 12.93
CA LEU A 104 -11.80 -7.84 12.25
C LEU A 104 -10.41 -8.44 12.04
N SER A 105 -9.81 -9.07 13.06
CA SER A 105 -8.50 -9.72 12.93
C SER A 105 -8.47 -10.82 11.86
N ILE A 106 -9.55 -11.61 11.73
CA ILE A 106 -9.67 -12.67 10.72
C ILE A 106 -9.87 -12.08 9.33
N PHE A 107 -10.67 -11.02 9.24
CA PHE A 107 -10.89 -10.28 8.00
C PHE A 107 -9.58 -9.67 7.49
N CYS A 108 -8.87 -8.93 8.33
CA CYS A 108 -7.61 -8.27 7.97
C CYS A 108 -6.49 -9.27 7.66
N ASP A 109 -6.39 -10.42 8.35
CA ASP A 109 -5.42 -11.48 7.98
C ASP A 109 -5.70 -12.07 6.59
N GLU A 110 -6.97 -12.15 6.18
CA GLU A 110 -7.29 -12.61 4.83
C GLU A 110 -7.01 -11.55 3.77
N LEU A 111 -7.26 -10.27 4.08
CA LEU A 111 -6.85 -9.16 3.22
C LEU A 111 -5.32 -9.12 3.05
N ASP A 112 -4.56 -9.19 4.15
CA ASP A 112 -3.10 -9.29 4.12
C ASP A 112 -2.61 -10.44 3.22
N HIS A 113 -3.24 -11.61 3.36
CA HIS A 113 -2.89 -12.76 2.54
C HIS A 113 -3.22 -12.56 1.05
N LEU A 114 -4.29 -11.84 0.72
CA LEU A 114 -4.61 -11.50 -0.66
C LEU A 114 -3.63 -10.47 -1.23
N ILE A 115 -3.20 -9.49 -0.42
CA ILE A 115 -2.14 -8.54 -0.79
C ILE A 115 -0.82 -9.28 -1.05
N ASP A 116 -0.40 -10.18 -0.15
CA ASP A 116 0.77 -11.05 -0.35
C ASP A 116 0.71 -11.79 -1.70
N LEU A 117 -0.46 -12.33 -2.06
CA LEU A 117 -0.67 -13.06 -3.32
C LEU A 117 -0.65 -12.13 -4.54
N TYR A 118 -1.13 -10.91 -4.39
CA TYR A 118 -1.10 -9.90 -5.45
C TYR A 118 0.34 -9.44 -5.72
N ASP A 119 1.09 -9.09 -4.67
CA ASP A 119 2.47 -8.62 -4.78
C ASP A 119 3.40 -9.69 -5.34
N SER A 120 3.16 -10.96 -5.00
CA SER A 120 3.89 -12.11 -5.55
C SER A 120 3.41 -12.53 -6.96
N ASN A 121 2.40 -11.86 -7.51
CA ASN A 121 1.77 -12.16 -8.80
C ASN A 121 1.23 -13.61 -8.90
N ASP A 122 0.85 -14.18 -7.76
CA ASP A 122 0.30 -15.53 -7.60
C ASP A 122 -1.24 -15.52 -7.38
N ILE A 123 -1.86 -14.34 -7.42
CA ILE A 123 -3.31 -14.21 -7.23
C ILE A 123 -4.10 -14.80 -8.40
N ALA A 124 -5.03 -15.68 -8.08
CA ALA A 124 -5.88 -16.34 -9.07
C ALA A 124 -7.07 -15.48 -9.53
N ASN A 125 -7.60 -14.63 -8.64
CA ASN A 125 -8.76 -13.79 -8.92
C ASN A 125 -8.61 -12.40 -8.27
N LEU A 126 -8.46 -11.36 -9.09
CA LEU A 126 -8.35 -9.97 -8.63
C LEU A 126 -9.67 -9.45 -8.03
N GLU A 127 -10.83 -9.96 -8.47
CA GLU A 127 -12.14 -9.57 -7.91
C GLU A 127 -12.21 -9.85 -6.40
N SER A 128 -11.48 -10.87 -5.93
CA SER A 128 -11.44 -11.19 -4.50
C SER A 128 -10.80 -10.08 -3.66
N ILE A 129 -9.83 -9.33 -4.20
CA ILE A 129 -9.29 -8.16 -3.50
C ILE A 129 -10.30 -7.02 -3.52
N VAL A 130 -10.89 -6.74 -4.68
CA VAL A 130 -11.90 -5.68 -4.84
C VAL A 130 -13.04 -5.90 -3.85
N ASP A 131 -13.60 -7.11 -3.79
CA ASP A 131 -14.68 -7.46 -2.89
C ASP A 131 -14.30 -7.23 -1.41
N GLN A 132 -13.07 -7.60 -1.02
CA GLN A 132 -12.59 -7.40 0.35
C GLN A 132 -12.35 -5.93 0.66
N LEU A 133 -11.79 -5.15 -0.27
CA LEU A 133 -11.61 -3.71 -0.09
C LEU A 133 -12.96 -2.98 0.05
N LEU A 134 -13.96 -3.34 -0.78
CA LEU A 134 -15.30 -2.75 -0.67
C LEU A 134 -16.03 -3.17 0.61
N GLU A 135 -15.82 -4.41 1.08
CA GLU A 135 -16.35 -4.84 2.37
C GLU A 135 -15.65 -4.11 3.54
N LEU A 136 -14.34 -3.87 3.42
CA LEU A 136 -13.59 -3.05 4.37
C LEU A 136 -14.14 -1.63 4.43
N GLY A 137 -14.42 -1.01 3.28
CA GLY A 137 -15.08 0.30 3.22
C GLY A 137 -16.41 0.33 4.00
N LYS A 138 -17.25 -0.71 3.86
CA LYS A 138 -18.50 -0.81 4.64
C LYS A 138 -18.27 -0.98 6.14
N ILE A 139 -17.22 -1.70 6.54
CA ILE A 139 -16.85 -1.84 7.96
C ILE A 139 -16.47 -0.47 8.53
N LEU A 140 -15.69 0.32 7.78
CA LEU A 140 -15.31 1.67 8.18
C LEU A 140 -16.55 2.58 8.29
N ASP A 141 -17.43 2.56 7.27
CA ASP A 141 -18.65 3.39 7.23
C ASP A 141 -19.57 3.09 8.42
N ALA A 142 -19.73 1.81 8.77
CA ALA A 142 -20.56 1.40 9.90
C ALA A 142 -20.09 2.00 11.23
N GLN A 143 -18.78 2.16 11.43
CA GLN A 143 -18.23 2.78 12.64
C GLN A 143 -18.39 4.30 12.66
N ILE A 144 -18.29 4.95 11.49
CA ILE A 144 -18.62 6.38 11.36
C ILE A 144 -20.10 6.63 11.67
N ASP A 145 -21.00 5.79 11.17
CA ASP A 145 -22.43 5.87 11.44
C ASP A 145 -22.75 5.73 12.95
N GLU A 146 -21.90 5.01 13.69
CA GLU A 146 -21.96 4.91 15.16
C GLU A 146 -21.37 6.14 15.89
N GLY A 147 -20.81 7.10 15.14
CA GLY A 147 -20.33 8.39 15.62
C GLY A 147 -18.83 8.45 15.93
N VAL A 148 -18.04 7.45 15.51
CA VAL A 148 -16.58 7.45 15.66
C VAL A 148 -15.94 8.30 14.54
N PRO A 149 -14.94 9.15 14.83
CA PRO A 149 -14.24 9.92 13.79
C PRO A 149 -13.55 9.01 12.76
N ALA A 150 -13.59 9.39 11.48
CA ALA A 150 -13.02 8.62 10.38
C ALA A 150 -11.54 8.25 10.58
N GLU A 151 -10.73 9.21 11.03
CA GLU A 151 -9.31 9.03 11.34
C GLU A 151 -9.10 7.96 12.42
N GLU A 152 -9.87 8.01 13.52
CA GLU A 152 -9.76 7.04 14.61
C GLU A 152 -10.19 5.63 14.17
N VAL A 153 -11.24 5.53 13.33
CA VAL A 153 -11.68 4.25 12.76
C VAL A 153 -10.60 3.68 11.85
N TYR A 154 -10.05 4.50 10.95
CA TYR A 154 -9.05 4.09 9.99
C TYR A 154 -7.78 3.61 10.70
N ASP A 155 -7.24 4.40 11.64
CA ASP A 155 -6.07 4.03 12.46
C ASP A 155 -6.30 2.73 13.24
N TYR A 156 -7.50 2.55 13.80
CA TYR A 156 -7.84 1.34 14.52
C TYR A 156 -7.82 0.11 13.59
N VAL A 157 -8.44 0.22 12.42
CA VAL A 157 -8.55 -0.90 11.48
C VAL A 157 -7.21 -1.23 10.82
N THR A 158 -6.44 -0.22 10.40
CA THR A 158 -5.11 -0.42 9.82
C THR A 158 -4.14 -1.04 10.82
N SER A 159 -4.35 -0.86 12.13
CA SER A 159 -3.56 -1.58 13.14
C SER A 159 -3.69 -3.11 13.08
N PHE A 160 -4.73 -3.64 12.43
CA PHE A 160 -4.93 -5.08 12.19
C PHE A 160 -4.45 -5.55 10.80
N ILE A 161 -3.87 -4.67 9.98
CA ILE A 161 -3.34 -4.96 8.65
C ILE A 161 -1.82 -4.81 8.72
N ALA A 162 -1.08 -5.78 8.17
CA ALA A 162 0.38 -5.75 8.19
C ALA A 162 0.98 -4.86 7.09
N HIS A 163 0.26 -4.75 5.98
CA HIS A 163 0.63 -3.93 4.83
C HIS A 163 0.29 -2.46 5.07
N ASP A 164 1.05 -1.59 4.42
CA ASP A 164 0.69 -0.19 4.30
C ASP A 164 -0.51 -0.06 3.35
N LEU A 165 -1.70 0.11 3.93
CA LEU A 165 -2.95 0.09 3.18
C LEU A 165 -3.07 1.30 2.23
N GLU A 166 -2.58 2.48 2.60
CA GLU A 166 -2.68 3.67 1.73
C GLU A 166 -1.81 3.50 0.47
N SER A 167 -0.56 3.09 0.67
CA SER A 167 0.36 2.79 -0.44
C SER A 167 -0.19 1.68 -1.34
N PHE A 168 -0.69 0.59 -0.74
CA PHE A 168 -1.31 -0.49 -1.49
C PHE A 168 -2.55 -0.05 -2.26
N LEU A 169 -3.45 0.75 -1.65
CA LEU A 169 -4.64 1.27 -2.32
C LEU A 169 -4.26 2.10 -3.54
N TYR A 170 -3.27 2.97 -3.42
CA TYR A 170 -2.80 3.77 -4.54
C TYR A 170 -2.32 2.89 -5.70
N ASP A 171 -1.39 1.97 -5.44
CA ASP A 171 -0.80 1.08 -6.45
C ASP A 171 -1.85 0.16 -7.09
N PHE A 172 -2.75 -0.40 -6.25
CA PHE A 172 -3.79 -1.31 -6.73
C PHE A 172 -4.81 -0.58 -7.60
N ILE A 173 -5.28 0.60 -7.20
CA ILE A 173 -6.22 1.41 -8.01
C ILE A 173 -5.55 1.81 -9.33
N LEU A 174 -4.28 2.22 -9.29
CA LEU A 174 -3.50 2.55 -10.48
C LEU A 174 -3.42 1.37 -11.46
N ASP A 175 -3.15 0.15 -10.96
CA ASP A 175 -3.16 -1.08 -11.76
C ASP A 175 -4.55 -1.39 -12.33
N GLN A 176 -5.63 -1.18 -11.57
CA GLN A 176 -6.99 -1.32 -12.09
C GLN A 176 -7.26 -0.36 -13.25
N ILE A 177 -6.84 0.91 -13.12
CA ILE A 177 -6.96 1.89 -14.21
C ILE A 177 -6.17 1.43 -15.44
N ASN A 178 -4.92 0.99 -15.25
CA ASN A 178 -4.06 0.48 -16.34
C ASN A 178 -4.64 -0.75 -17.05
N ARG A 179 -5.51 -1.52 -16.39
CA ARG A 179 -6.18 -2.71 -16.91
C ARG A 179 -7.58 -2.42 -17.50
N ASP A 180 -7.89 -1.15 -17.77
CA ASP A 180 -9.19 -0.69 -18.26
C ASP A 180 -10.36 -1.03 -17.30
N GLN A 181 -10.10 -1.14 -15.99
CA GLN A 181 -11.10 -1.40 -14.94
C GLN A 181 -11.50 -0.13 -14.17
N ALA A 182 -11.68 0.98 -14.89
CA ALA A 182 -11.97 2.29 -14.30
C ALA A 182 -13.20 2.32 -13.36
N MET A 183 -14.22 1.50 -13.61
CA MET A 183 -15.40 1.40 -12.74
C MET A 183 -15.05 0.86 -11.36
N SER A 184 -14.30 -0.25 -11.30
CA SER A 184 -13.86 -0.84 -10.03
C SER A 184 -12.89 0.09 -9.30
N ALA A 185 -11.97 0.71 -10.04
CA ALA A 185 -11.05 1.72 -9.52
C ALA A 185 -11.81 2.87 -8.85
N SER A 186 -12.85 3.40 -9.50
CA SER A 186 -13.69 4.48 -8.95
C SER A 186 -14.45 4.04 -7.70
N GLU A 187 -15.01 2.83 -7.67
CA GLU A 187 -15.73 2.33 -6.50
C GLU A 187 -14.83 2.20 -5.26
N ILE A 188 -13.60 1.71 -5.44
CA ILE A 188 -12.62 1.62 -4.35
C ILE A 188 -12.19 3.01 -3.91
N LEU A 189 -11.87 3.90 -4.87
CA LEU A 189 -11.47 5.27 -4.57
C LEU A 189 -12.54 5.99 -3.73
N ASP A 190 -13.80 5.92 -4.15
CA ASP A 190 -14.92 6.53 -3.43
C ASP A 190 -15.09 5.95 -2.02
N ALA A 191 -14.90 4.63 -1.87
CA ALA A 191 -15.01 3.96 -0.57
C ALA A 191 -13.93 4.40 0.43
N PHE A 192 -12.71 4.71 -0.05
CA PHE A 192 -11.58 5.06 0.83
C PHE A 192 -11.28 6.56 0.93
N TYR A 193 -11.82 7.39 0.03
CA TYR A 193 -11.61 8.85 0.01
C TYR A 193 -11.85 9.57 1.35
N PRO A 194 -12.87 9.20 2.16
CA PRO A 194 -13.09 9.84 3.46
C PRO A 194 -11.99 9.59 4.50
N TYR A 195 -11.19 8.53 4.31
CA TYR A 195 -10.34 7.94 5.34
C TYR A 195 -8.85 8.23 5.13
N VAL A 196 -8.39 8.32 3.88
CA VAL A 196 -6.99 8.58 3.55
C VAL A 196 -6.56 9.96 4.04
N GLU A 197 -5.38 10.04 4.65
CA GLU A 197 -4.83 11.28 5.21
C GLU A 197 -4.55 12.30 4.09
N ASP A 198 -3.75 11.90 3.10
CA ASP A 198 -3.42 12.74 1.95
C ASP A 198 -4.28 12.44 0.73
N LYS A 199 -5.37 13.20 0.60
CA LYS A 199 -6.33 13.08 -0.51
C LYS A 199 -5.73 13.43 -1.87
N ARG A 200 -4.59 14.13 -1.93
CA ARG A 200 -4.00 14.59 -3.19
C ARG A 200 -3.60 13.42 -4.09
N TRP A 201 -3.16 12.30 -3.49
CA TRP A 201 -2.85 11.06 -4.21
C TRP A 201 -4.10 10.42 -4.83
N LEU A 202 -5.21 10.36 -4.09
CA LEU A 202 -6.47 9.86 -4.63
C LEU A 202 -7.07 10.82 -5.67
N ASP A 203 -6.95 12.13 -5.46
CA ASP A 203 -7.38 13.13 -6.43
C ASP A 203 -6.64 12.96 -7.78
N LEU A 204 -5.35 12.58 -7.75
CA LEU A 204 -4.60 12.29 -8.98
C LEU A 204 -5.15 11.07 -9.72
N LEU A 205 -5.49 9.99 -8.99
CA LEU A 205 -6.11 8.80 -9.57
C LEU A 205 -7.50 9.11 -10.14
N LEU A 206 -8.29 9.92 -9.44
CA LEU A 206 -9.60 10.36 -9.92
C LEU A 206 -9.47 11.21 -11.20
N ALA A 207 -8.51 12.14 -11.26
CA ALA A 207 -8.23 12.89 -12.47
C ALA A 207 -7.89 11.97 -13.65
N ARG A 208 -7.15 10.88 -13.38
CA ARG A 208 -6.81 9.88 -14.39
C ARG A 208 -8.04 9.10 -14.88
N ILE A 209 -8.92 8.66 -13.99
CA ILE A 209 -10.19 8.01 -14.35
C ILE A 209 -11.07 8.96 -15.20
N LEU A 210 -11.15 10.23 -14.79
CA LEU A 210 -11.93 11.24 -15.49
C LEU A 210 -11.37 11.54 -16.88
N PHE A 211 -10.06 11.41 -17.12
CA PHE A 211 -9.48 11.72 -18.43
C PHE A 211 -10.12 10.90 -19.58
N GLU A 212 -10.56 9.68 -19.31
CA GLU A 212 -11.21 8.83 -20.33
C GLU A 212 -12.66 9.25 -20.63
N THR A 213 -13.33 9.95 -19.71
CA THR A 213 -14.78 10.21 -19.76
C THR A 213 -15.13 11.70 -19.83
N ASP A 214 -14.40 12.55 -19.11
CA ASP A 214 -14.51 14.00 -19.04
C ASP A 214 -13.12 14.67 -18.90
N VAL A 215 -12.48 14.91 -20.06
CA VAL A 215 -11.15 15.53 -20.16
C VAL A 215 -11.10 16.92 -19.54
N GLU A 216 -12.19 17.69 -19.58
CA GLU A 216 -12.18 19.07 -19.07
C GLU A 216 -12.24 19.08 -17.54
N GLU A 217 -13.06 18.22 -16.92
CA GLU A 217 -13.05 18.07 -15.46
C GLU A 217 -11.71 17.51 -14.96
N SER A 218 -11.13 16.54 -15.68
CA SER A 218 -9.79 16.01 -15.39
C SER A 218 -8.72 17.11 -15.37
N LYS A 219 -8.72 18.01 -16.36
CA LYS A 219 -7.79 19.17 -16.39
C LYS A 219 -8.01 20.12 -15.21
N ILE A 220 -9.27 20.43 -14.88
CA ILE A 220 -9.59 21.29 -13.73
C ILE A 220 -9.04 20.67 -12.44
N MET A 221 -9.15 19.34 -12.30
CA MET A 221 -8.63 18.63 -11.14
C MET A 221 -7.10 18.68 -11.07
N ILE A 222 -6.42 18.56 -12.20
CA ILE A 222 -4.97 18.69 -12.29
C ILE A 222 -4.47 20.10 -12.00
N ASP A 223 -5.18 21.12 -12.46
CA ASP A 223 -4.85 22.51 -12.13
C ASP A 223 -4.96 22.75 -10.62
N ARG A 224 -5.99 22.21 -9.96
CA ARG A 224 -6.15 22.29 -8.50
C ARG A 224 -5.05 21.55 -7.75
N LEU A 225 -4.67 20.35 -8.21
CA LEU A 225 -3.55 19.60 -7.64
C LEU A 225 -2.23 20.35 -7.81
N PHE A 226 -2.04 21.00 -8.95
CA PHE A 226 -0.88 21.81 -9.22
C PHE A 226 -0.81 23.02 -8.27
N GLU A 227 -1.93 23.69 -8.03
CA GLU A 227 -2.04 24.77 -7.04
C GLU A 227 -1.73 24.27 -5.63
N ALA A 228 -2.29 23.13 -5.21
CA ALA A 228 -2.02 22.53 -3.91
C ALA A 228 -0.54 22.20 -3.70
N LEU A 229 0.13 21.64 -4.72
CA LEU A 229 1.57 21.37 -4.72
C LEU A 229 2.44 22.65 -4.62
N GLN A 230 1.93 23.82 -5.04
CA GLN A 230 2.66 25.08 -4.83
C GLN A 230 2.62 25.52 -3.37
N GLU A 231 1.54 25.23 -2.65
CA GLU A 231 1.36 25.58 -1.25
C GLU A 231 2.13 24.61 -0.34
N GLU A 232 2.03 23.31 -0.63
CA GLU A 232 2.68 22.24 0.11
C GLU A 232 3.45 21.31 -0.85
N PRO A 233 4.75 21.59 -1.08
CA PRO A 233 5.56 20.83 -2.01
C PRO A 233 5.70 19.36 -1.60
N ASP A 234 5.36 18.49 -2.54
CA ASP A 234 5.52 17.04 -2.45
C ASP A 234 6.23 16.58 -3.74
N VAL A 235 7.45 16.07 -3.59
CA VAL A 235 8.30 15.69 -4.73
C VAL A 235 7.73 14.46 -5.41
N ASP A 236 7.31 13.45 -4.64
CA ASP A 236 6.86 12.17 -5.17
C ASP A 236 5.54 12.35 -5.93
N LEU A 237 4.59 13.08 -5.34
CA LEU A 237 3.34 13.42 -6.02
C LEU A 237 3.60 14.26 -7.27
N GLY A 238 4.55 15.20 -7.21
CA GLY A 238 4.94 16.02 -8.36
C GLY A 238 5.55 15.21 -9.50
N LEU A 239 6.39 14.21 -9.20
CA LEU A 239 6.96 13.28 -10.17
C LEU A 239 5.86 12.41 -10.80
N GLU A 240 4.89 11.95 -10.01
CA GLU A 240 3.79 11.13 -10.51
C GLU A 240 2.82 11.93 -11.39
N MET A 241 2.51 13.17 -11.00
CA MET A 241 1.78 14.11 -11.85
C MET A 241 2.49 14.36 -13.18
N LEU A 242 3.82 14.47 -13.19
CA LEU A 242 4.58 14.59 -14.44
C LEU A 242 4.38 13.37 -15.35
N ARG A 243 4.43 12.14 -14.81
CA ARG A 243 4.15 10.92 -15.58
C ARG A 243 2.76 10.97 -16.19
N MET A 244 1.76 11.39 -15.42
CA MET A 244 0.39 11.47 -15.90
C MET A 244 0.23 12.52 -17.01
N LEU A 245 0.92 13.64 -16.93
CA LEU A 245 0.90 14.68 -17.97
C LEU A 245 1.51 14.21 -19.31
N ILE A 246 2.37 13.20 -19.32
CA ILE A 246 2.84 12.55 -20.55
C ILE A 246 1.65 11.90 -21.28
N ILE A 247 0.75 11.24 -20.53
CA ILE A 247 -0.45 10.59 -21.08
C ILE A 247 -1.43 11.64 -21.62
N PHE A 248 -1.55 12.78 -20.94
CA PHE A 248 -2.50 13.83 -21.31
C PHE A 248 -2.03 14.68 -22.51
N ASP A 249 -0.75 14.55 -22.90
CA ASP A 249 -0.09 15.36 -23.94
C ASP A 249 -0.20 16.89 -23.71
N ASP A 250 -0.26 17.33 -22.44
CA ASP A 250 -0.22 18.77 -22.10
C ASP A 250 1.21 19.25 -21.88
N LYS A 251 1.84 19.67 -22.98
CA LYS A 251 3.22 20.17 -23.00
C LYS A 251 3.43 21.39 -22.11
N SER A 252 2.41 22.23 -21.96
CA SER A 252 2.52 23.49 -21.24
C SER A 252 2.48 23.25 -19.73
N ALA A 253 1.54 22.42 -19.28
CA ALA A 253 1.45 21.98 -17.89
C ALA A 253 2.68 21.16 -17.50
N PHE A 254 3.14 20.26 -18.38
CA PHE A 254 4.33 19.42 -18.13
C PHE A 254 5.57 20.28 -17.86
N GLN A 255 5.83 21.30 -18.70
CA GLN A 255 6.96 22.21 -18.49
C GLN A 255 6.85 23.01 -17.18
N SER A 256 5.67 23.56 -16.93
CA SER A 256 5.41 24.37 -15.73
C SER A 256 5.65 23.54 -14.46
N LEU A 257 5.15 22.31 -14.43
CA LEU A 257 5.36 21.39 -13.31
C LEU A 257 6.82 20.93 -13.22
N LEU A 258 7.47 20.63 -14.34
CA LEU A 258 8.86 20.18 -14.36
C LEU A 258 9.78 21.20 -13.71
N ASP A 259 9.61 22.48 -14.04
CA ASP A 259 10.42 23.56 -13.47
C ASP A 259 10.28 23.66 -11.95
N LYS A 260 9.08 23.38 -11.44
CA LYS A 260 8.74 23.38 -10.01
C LYS A 260 9.30 22.16 -9.29
N VAL A 261 9.01 20.96 -9.77
CA VAL A 261 9.53 19.70 -9.21
C VAL A 261 11.05 19.70 -9.20
N SER A 262 11.68 20.20 -10.26
CA SER A 262 13.15 20.38 -10.34
C SER A 262 13.73 21.23 -9.21
N SER A 263 12.94 22.13 -8.62
CA SER A 263 13.37 22.98 -7.49
C SER A 263 13.15 22.31 -6.13
N TRP A 264 12.34 21.26 -6.08
CA TRP A 264 11.99 20.53 -4.87
C TRP A 264 12.87 19.29 -4.64
N ILE A 265 13.49 18.75 -5.69
CA ILE A 265 14.45 17.62 -5.63
C ILE A 265 15.51 17.84 -4.56
N GLN A 266 15.70 16.84 -3.70
CA GLN A 266 16.65 16.87 -2.59
C GLN A 266 17.61 15.68 -2.58
N SER A 267 17.26 14.58 -3.25
CA SER A 267 18.05 13.36 -3.30
C SER A 267 18.48 13.02 -4.73
N GLU A 268 19.51 12.17 -4.83
CA GLU A 268 19.96 11.61 -6.11
C GLU A 268 18.89 10.70 -6.73
N GLU A 269 18.14 9.97 -5.89
CA GLU A 269 16.98 9.18 -6.29
C GLU A 269 15.93 10.03 -7.01
N ASP A 270 15.48 11.14 -6.41
CA ASP A 270 14.47 12.03 -7.01
C ASP A 270 14.94 12.54 -8.37
N PHE A 271 16.25 12.85 -8.50
CA PHE A 271 16.81 13.33 -9.75
C PHE A 271 16.87 12.24 -10.82
N GLN A 272 17.25 11.03 -10.47
CA GLN A 272 17.22 9.91 -11.41
C GLN A 272 15.79 9.57 -11.85
N HIS A 273 14.82 9.63 -10.93
CA HIS A 273 13.40 9.50 -11.25
C HIS A 273 12.93 10.59 -12.21
N LEU A 274 13.28 11.85 -11.95
CA LEU A 274 12.96 12.95 -12.88
C LEU A 274 13.56 12.74 -14.27
N LEU A 275 14.83 12.32 -14.36
CA LEU A 275 15.48 12.03 -15.64
C LEU A 275 14.76 10.92 -16.41
N ALA A 276 14.34 9.85 -15.72
CA ALA A 276 13.58 8.77 -16.32
C ALA A 276 12.25 9.29 -16.89
N ILE A 277 11.52 10.11 -16.14
CA ILE A 277 10.25 10.69 -16.57
C ILE A 277 10.42 11.59 -17.80
N VAL A 278 11.43 12.48 -17.80
CA VAL A 278 11.68 13.36 -18.95
C VAL A 278 12.15 12.57 -20.16
N ARG A 279 12.89 11.47 -19.97
CA ARG A 279 13.25 10.56 -21.05
C ARG A 279 12.01 9.92 -21.66
N ASP A 280 11.11 9.39 -20.82
CA ASP A 280 9.86 8.78 -21.27
C ASP A 280 8.98 9.80 -22.01
N TYR A 281 8.98 11.07 -21.57
CA TYR A 281 8.33 12.17 -22.28
C TYR A 281 8.91 12.42 -23.68
N PHE A 282 10.24 12.49 -23.83
CA PHE A 282 10.86 12.64 -25.15
C PHE A 282 10.66 11.41 -26.05
N CYS A 283 10.63 10.21 -25.48
CA CYS A 283 10.27 8.99 -26.20
C CYS A 283 8.84 9.09 -26.75
N ALA A 284 7.87 9.57 -25.95
CA ALA A 284 6.49 9.75 -26.39
C ALA A 284 6.34 10.78 -27.53
N LEU A 285 7.30 11.70 -27.68
CA LEU A 285 7.37 12.70 -28.75
C LEU A 285 8.21 12.27 -29.96
N ASP A 286 8.71 11.03 -29.99
CA ASP A 286 9.64 10.52 -31.03
C ASP A 286 10.94 11.35 -31.17
N LEU A 287 11.44 11.90 -30.06
CA LEU A 287 12.68 12.71 -30.00
C LEU A 287 13.89 11.86 -29.55
N GLU A 288 14.30 10.91 -30.40
CA GLU A 288 15.35 9.91 -30.11
C GLU A 288 16.70 10.51 -29.69
N LYS A 289 17.05 11.72 -30.16
CA LYS A 289 18.34 12.34 -29.84
C LYS A 289 18.37 12.83 -28.39
N GLU A 290 17.30 13.48 -27.97
CA GLU A 290 17.09 13.99 -26.62
C GLU A 290 16.98 12.82 -25.63
N GLU A 291 16.20 11.80 -25.98
CA GLU A 291 16.09 10.55 -25.22
C GLU A 291 17.47 9.90 -24.98
N LYS A 292 18.30 9.84 -26.02
CA LYS A 292 19.66 9.29 -25.91
C LYS A 292 20.55 10.12 -24.98
N VAL A 293 20.45 11.46 -25.04
CA VAL A 293 21.20 12.34 -24.13
C VAL A 293 20.83 12.05 -22.67
N LEU A 294 19.55 11.83 -22.38
CA LEU A 294 19.08 11.51 -21.04
C LEU A 294 19.48 10.11 -20.59
N SER A 295 19.48 9.14 -21.50
CA SER A 295 19.98 7.78 -21.24
C SER A 295 21.47 7.81 -20.87
N ASP A 296 22.29 8.53 -21.63
CA ASP A 296 23.72 8.72 -21.32
C ASP A 296 23.95 9.48 -19.99
N MET A 297 22.97 10.28 -19.53
CA MET A 297 23.03 10.96 -18.23
C MET A 297 22.67 10.03 -17.08
N LEU A 298 21.64 9.18 -17.25
CA LEU A 298 21.24 8.16 -16.29
C LEU A 298 22.36 7.13 -16.07
N GLU A 299 22.96 6.60 -17.15
CA GLU A 299 24.07 5.63 -17.05
C GLU A 299 25.27 6.18 -16.25
N LYS A 300 25.54 7.49 -16.34
CA LYS A 300 26.63 8.13 -15.57
C LYS A 300 26.31 8.25 -14.07
N ARG A 301 25.04 8.11 -13.69
CA ARG A 301 24.52 8.33 -12.34
C ARG A 301 24.17 7.03 -11.61
N GLU A 302 24.00 5.91 -12.30
CA GLU A 302 23.74 4.58 -11.71
C GLU A 302 24.71 4.17 -10.58
N GLY A 303 25.94 4.67 -10.59
CA GLY A 303 26.94 4.38 -9.56
C GLY A 303 26.90 5.28 -8.32
N GLN A 304 26.00 6.25 -8.26
CA GLN A 304 25.88 7.19 -7.13
C GLN A 304 24.94 6.64 -6.05
N PRO A 305 25.23 6.88 -4.76
CA PRO A 305 24.29 6.53 -3.70
C PRO A 305 22.96 7.28 -3.87
N LEU A 306 21.85 6.56 -3.88
CA LEU A 306 20.50 7.11 -4.09
C LEU A 306 20.10 8.12 -3.00
N ASP A 307 20.55 7.86 -1.77
CA ASP A 307 20.35 8.70 -0.59
C ASP A 307 21.29 9.93 -0.56
N ALA A 308 22.17 10.09 -1.56
CA ALA A 308 23.06 11.24 -1.62
C ALA A 308 22.26 12.53 -1.79
N LYS A 309 22.63 13.56 -1.02
CA LYS A 309 22.02 14.88 -1.15
C LYS A 309 22.28 15.48 -2.54
N PHE A 310 21.21 15.83 -3.22
CA PHE A 310 21.24 16.52 -4.51
C PHE A 310 21.21 18.05 -4.32
N PHE A 311 21.85 18.77 -5.24
CA PHE A 311 21.93 20.23 -5.19
C PHE A 311 21.36 20.85 -6.46
N PRO A 312 20.51 21.89 -6.38
CA PRO A 312 19.95 22.57 -7.57
C PRO A 312 20.98 23.21 -8.52
N THR A 313 22.23 23.34 -8.06
CA THR A 313 23.36 23.86 -8.86
C THR A 313 24.07 22.80 -9.68
N ASP A 314 23.63 21.54 -9.62
CA ASP A 314 24.20 20.44 -10.39
C ASP A 314 24.10 20.72 -11.90
N ILE A 315 25.22 20.51 -12.61
CA ILE A 315 25.35 20.76 -14.04
C ILE A 315 24.37 19.90 -14.84
N ALA A 316 24.09 18.67 -14.40
CA ALA A 316 23.14 17.78 -15.03
C ALA A 316 21.71 18.35 -14.98
N LEU A 317 21.30 18.94 -13.86
CA LEU A 317 19.98 19.58 -13.76
C LEU A 317 19.90 20.82 -14.68
N GLN A 318 20.97 21.61 -14.77
CA GLN A 318 21.02 22.74 -15.70
C GLN A 318 20.95 22.30 -17.17
N ASN A 319 21.64 21.20 -17.51
CA ASN A 319 21.57 20.60 -18.83
C ASN A 319 20.17 20.08 -19.16
N LEU A 320 19.50 19.42 -18.21
CA LEU A 320 18.11 18.97 -18.34
C LEU A 320 17.18 20.16 -18.66
N LYS A 321 17.24 21.23 -17.87
CA LYS A 321 16.44 22.45 -18.08
C LYS A 321 16.71 23.10 -19.44
N SER A 322 17.97 23.13 -19.87
CA SER A 322 18.32 23.62 -21.21
C SER A 322 17.77 22.75 -22.33
N LEU A 323 17.76 21.43 -22.16
CA LEU A 323 17.27 20.48 -23.16
C LEU A 323 15.76 20.67 -23.37
N VAL A 324 15.01 20.70 -22.27
CA VAL A 324 13.55 20.86 -22.29
C VAL A 324 13.13 22.22 -22.84
N SER A 325 13.76 23.31 -22.38
CA SER A 325 13.45 24.67 -22.85
C SER A 325 13.78 24.91 -24.33
N THR A 326 14.72 24.15 -24.92
CA THR A 326 15.07 24.31 -26.35
C THR A 326 14.04 23.61 -27.24
N GLN A 327 13.50 22.47 -26.82
CA GLN A 327 12.63 21.65 -27.65
C GLN A 327 11.14 21.95 -27.48
N LEU A 328 10.75 22.58 -26.38
CA LEU A 328 9.34 22.87 -26.08
C LEU A 328 8.95 24.34 -26.23
N GLN A 329 9.78 25.14 -26.91
CA GLN A 329 9.35 26.46 -27.38
C GLN A 329 8.24 26.29 -28.44
N PRO A 330 7.17 27.11 -28.37
CA PRO A 330 6.02 27.02 -29.27
C PRO A 330 6.34 27.31 -30.74
#